data_AF-A0A8E0FPW4-F1
#
_entry.id   AF-A0A8E0FPW4-F1
#
_cell.length_a   1.000
_cell.length_b   1.000
_cell.length_c   1.000
_cell.angle_alpha   90.00
_cell.angle_beta   90.00
_cell.angle_gamma   90.00
#
_symmetry.space_group_name_H-M   'P 1'
#
loop_
_entity.id
_entity.type
_entity.pdbx_description
1 polymer ?
#
loop_
_entity_poly.entity_id
_entity_poly.type
_entity_poly.pdbx_seq_one_letter_code
_entity_poly.pdbx_strand_id
1 'polypeptide(L)' 'MSDDKCRNLVNAYQIPTDTHEFMTPDGLLSRRAIVAVEPFMAAFYRVMEEAEPRGTRWYHPKMGLFQVIGWQR' A
#
# COMPACT_ATOMS: atom_id res chain seq x y z
N MET A 1 7.80 -1.53 -3.41
CA MET A 1 6.84 -0.44 -3.10
C MET A 1 7.39 0.33 -1.91
N SER A 2 7.33 1.66 -1.88
CA SER A 2 7.80 2.40 -0.69
C SER A 2 6.75 2.32 0.43
N ASP A 3 7.19 2.48 1.67
CA ASP A 3 6.33 2.42 2.86
C ASP A 3 5.18 3.43 2.81
N ASP A 4 5.43 4.67 2.38
CA ASP A 4 4.37 5.68 2.18
C ASP A 4 3.32 5.26 1.15
N LYS A 5 3.72 4.54 0.09
CA LYS A 5 2.76 4.01 -0.89
C LYS A 5 1.93 2.88 -0.30
N CYS A 6 2.53 2.03 0.52
CA CYS A 6 1.81 0.99 1.25
C CYS A 6 0.78 1.60 2.20
N ARG A 7 1.17 2.60 3.02
CA ARG A 7 0.25 3.31 3.92
C ARG A 7 -0.89 3.99 3.18
N ASN A 8 -0.59 4.64 2.05
CA ASN A 8 -1.63 5.29 1.24
C ASN A 8 -2.65 4.27 0.72
N LEU A 9 -2.19 3.10 0.24
CA LEU A 9 -3.08 2.03 -0.22
C LEU A 9 -3.96 1.49 0.92
N VAL A 10 -3.33 1.21 2.08
CA VAL A 10 -4.02 0.73 3.28
C VAL A 10 -5.14 1.70 3.69
N ASN A 11 -4.84 3.00 3.71
CA ASN A 11 -5.83 4.02 4.08
C ASN A 11 -6.93 4.18 3.01
N ALA A 12 -6.57 4.21 1.72
CA ALA A 12 -7.51 4.42 0.62
C ALA A 12 -8.55 3.29 0.46
N TYR A 13 -8.16 2.05 0.83
CA TYR A 13 -9.01 0.86 0.73
C TYR A 13 -9.42 0.30 2.10
N GLN A 14 -9.11 0.99 3.20
CA GLN A 14 -9.46 0.60 4.57
C GLN A 14 -9.04 -0.84 4.88
N ILE A 15 -7.80 -1.17 4.53
CA ILE A 15 -7.27 -2.53 4.68
C ILE A 15 -7.04 -2.80 6.17
N PRO A 16 -7.59 -3.90 6.73
CA PRO A 16 -7.40 -4.23 8.13
C PRO A 16 -5.92 -4.31 8.51
N THR A 17 -5.57 -3.64 9.59
CA THR A 17 -4.20 -3.54 10.09
C THR A 17 -4.18 -4.01 11.54
N ASP A 18 -3.25 -4.91 11.85
CA ASP A 18 -2.93 -5.30 13.22
C ASP A 18 -1.78 -4.44 13.76
N THR A 19 -1.73 -4.21 15.07
CA THR A 19 -0.66 -3.45 15.71
C THR A 19 0.15 -4.38 16.60
N HIS A 20 1.42 -4.54 16.25
CA HIS A 20 2.35 -5.35 17.03
C HIS A 20 3.31 -4.47 17.82
N GLU A 21 3.37 -4.70 19.13
CA GLU A 21 4.31 -4.03 20.04
C GLU A 21 5.60 -4.85 20.15
N PHE A 22 6.75 -4.17 20.12
CA PHE A 22 8.05 -4.81 20.27
C PHE A 22 9.04 -3.89 20.99
N MET A 23 10.00 -4.48 21.68
CA MET A 23 11.10 -3.74 22.31
C MET A 23 12.20 -3.47 21.28
N THR A 24 12.64 -2.21 21.16
CA THR A 24 13.80 -1.84 20.36
C THR A 24 15.11 -2.21 21.11
N PRO A 25 16.26 -2.26 20.43
CA PRO A 25 17.53 -2.64 21.05
C PRO A 25 17.98 -1.73 22.22
N ASP A 26 17.56 -0.47 22.22
CA ASP A 26 17.77 0.52 23.29
C ASP A 26 16.74 0.42 24.43
N GLY A 27 15.82 -0.54 24.36
CA GLY A 27 14.84 -0.82 25.42
C GLY A 27 13.58 0.06 25.38
N LEU A 28 13.30 0.73 24.26
CA LEU A 28 12.06 1.49 24.08
C LEU A 28 10.95 0.59 23.53
N LEU A 29 9.72 0.80 23.99
CA LEU A 29 8.55 0.15 23.41
C LEU A 29 8.20 0.84 22.09
N SER A 30 8.18 0.07 21.02
CA SER A 30 7.79 0.53 19.69
C SER A 30 6.61 -0.28 19.15
N ARG A 31 5.94 0.28 18.14
CA ARG A 31 4.75 -0.30 17.51
C ARG A 31 4.94 -0.34 16.01
N ARG A 32 4.47 -1.42 15.38
CA ARG A 32 4.38 -1.51 13.92
C ARG A 32 3.01 -2.00 13.48
N ALA A 33 2.52 -1.39 12.40
CA ALA A 33 1.37 -1.85 11.67
C ALA A 33 1.73 -3.09 10.85
N ILE A 34 0.89 -4.12 10.91
CA ILE A 34 1.01 -5.35 10.11
C ILE A 34 -0.25 -5.49 9.27
N VAL A 35 -0.08 -5.67 7.97
CA VAL A 35 -1.17 -5.91 7.02
C VAL A 35 -1.09 -7.33 6.49
N ALA A 36 -2.24 -8.01 6.42
CA ALA A 36 -2.32 -9.31 5.78
C ALA A 36 -2.08 -9.16 4.26
N VAL A 37 -1.24 -10.04 3.70
CA VAL A 37 -0.80 -9.97 2.30
C VAL A 37 -1.98 -10.07 1.34
N GLU A 38 -2.92 -10.97 1.57
CA GLU A 38 -4.02 -11.22 0.65
C GLU A 38 -4.99 -10.03 0.51
N PRO A 39 -5.53 -9.43 1.59
CA PRO A 39 -6.29 -8.18 1.51
C PRO A 39 -5.51 -7.03 0.87
N PHE A 40 -4.21 -6.94 1.15
CA PHE A 40 -3.34 -5.93 0.55
C PHE A 40 -3.23 -6.10 -0.97
N MET A 41 -2.96 -7.31 -1.44
CA MET A 41 -2.83 -7.61 -2.86
C MET A 41 -4.17 -7.45 -3.60
N ALA A 42 -5.28 -7.84 -2.99
CA ALA A 42 -6.61 -7.63 -3.57
C ALA A 42 -6.92 -6.15 -3.79
N ALA A 43 -6.59 -5.28 -2.81
CA ALA A 43 -6.73 -3.84 -2.96
C ALA A 43 -5.78 -3.27 -4.03
N PHE A 44 -4.54 -3.77 -4.08
CA PHE A 44 -3.58 -3.37 -5.10
C PHE A 44 -4.07 -3.70 -6.51
N TYR A 45 -4.63 -4.88 -6.74
CA TYR A 45 -5.19 -5.24 -8.05
C TYR A 45 -6.37 -4.35 -8.43
N ARG A 46 -7.27 -4.02 -7.50
CA ARG A 46 -8.35 -3.04 -7.77
C ARG A 46 -7.81 -1.68 -8.18
N VAL A 47 -6.76 -1.16 -7.53
CA VAL A 47 -6.12 0.09 -7.95
C VAL A 47 -5.67 -0.01 -9.41
N MET A 48 -5.07 -1.13 -9.80
CA MET A 48 -4.56 -1.29 -11.15
C MET A 48 -5.66 -1.49 -12.21
N GLU A 49 -6.80 -2.08 -11.84
CA GLU A 49 -7.99 -2.16 -12.69
C GLU A 49 -8.63 -0.78 -12.88
N GLU A 50 -8.77 -0.02 -11.79
CA GLU A 50 -9.41 1.30 -11.74
C GLU A 50 -8.53 2.43 -12.31
N ALA A 51 -7.20 2.24 -12.38
CA ALA A 51 -6.28 3.26 -12.84
C ALA A 51 -6.30 3.47 -14.36
N GLU A 52 -6.20 4.75 -14.75
CA GLU A 52 -6.09 5.17 -16.15
C GLU A 52 -4.62 5.27 -16.56
N PRO A 53 -4.20 4.65 -17.68
CA PRO A 53 -2.86 4.84 -18.22
C PRO A 53 -2.67 6.26 -18.75
N ARG A 54 -1.53 6.88 -18.38
CA ARG A 54 -1.11 8.23 -18.81
C ARG A 54 0.37 8.21 -19.20
N GLY A 55 0.66 7.70 -20.39
CA GLY A 55 2.02 7.50 -20.87
C GLY A 55 2.73 6.42 -20.05
N THR A 56 3.85 6.76 -19.40
CA THR A 56 4.60 5.84 -18.52
C THR A 56 4.08 5.76 -17.10
N ARG A 57 2.99 6.49 -16.79
CA ARG A 57 2.39 6.59 -15.46
C ARG A 57 0.92 6.17 -15.49
N TRP A 58 0.35 6.02 -14.31
CA TRP A 58 -1.03 5.63 -14.06
C TRP A 58 -1.67 6.66 -13.15
N TYR A 59 -2.90 7.05 -13.44
CA TYR A 59 -3.69 7.95 -12.60
C TYR A 59 -4.83 7.19 -11.95
N HIS A 60 -4.98 7.36 -10.64
CA HIS A 60 -6.12 6.84 -9.90
C HIS A 60 -6.67 7.91 -8.94
N PRO A 61 -7.98 8.16 -8.88
CA PRO A 61 -8.56 9.25 -8.07
C PRO A 61 -8.15 9.23 -6.60
N LYS A 62 -7.98 8.03 -6.00
CA LYS A 62 -7.55 7.89 -4.59
C LYS A 62 -6.04 7.77 -4.38
N MET A 63 -5.28 7.42 -5.42
CA MET A 63 -3.84 7.13 -5.30
C MET A 63 -2.94 8.17 -6.02
N GLY A 64 -3.55 9.13 -6.72
CA GLY A 64 -2.84 10.13 -7.51
C GLY A 64 -2.15 9.52 -8.74
N LEU A 65 -1.09 10.19 -9.19
CA LEU A 65 -0.26 9.75 -10.31
C LEU A 65 0.89 8.88 -9.79
N PHE A 66 1.03 7.66 -10.30
CA PHE A 66 2.07 6.73 -9.89
C PHE A 66 2.64 5.94 -11.07
N GLN A 67 3.74 5.24 -10.84
CA GLN A 67 4.36 4.34 -11.80
C GLN A 67 4.44 2.94 -11.19
N VAL A 68 4.14 1.92 -12.00
CA VAL A 68 4.28 0.51 -11.67
C VAL A 68 5.18 -0.14 -12.72
N ILE A 69 6.12 -0.96 -12.26
CA ILE A 69 7.02 -1.74 -13.10
C ILE A 69 6.45 -3.15 -13.20
N GLY A 70 6.43 -3.72 -14.40
CA GLY A 70 5.98 -5.09 -14.63
C GLY A 70 4.47 -5.30 -14.59
N TRP A 71 3.66 -4.23 -14.52
CA TRP A 71 2.22 -4.33 -14.72
C TRP A 71 1.88 -4.23 -16.20
N GLN A 72 1.36 -5.31 -16.76
CA GLN A 72 0.77 -5.37 -18.09
C GLN A 72 -0.70 -5.75 -17.91
N ARG A 73 -1.60 -5.01 -18.56
CA ARG A 73 -2.99 -5.43 -18.69
C ARG A 73 -3.08 -6.64 -19.60
#